data_AF-A0A1M6X1C4-F1
#
_entry.id   AF-A0A1M6X1C4-F1
#
_cell.length_a   1.000
_cell.length_b   1.000
_cell.length_c   1.000
_cell.angle_alpha   90.00
_cell.angle_beta   90.00
_cell.angle_gamma   90.00
#
_symmetry.space_group_name_H-M   'P 1'
#
loop_
_entity.id
_entity.type
_entity.pdbx_description
1 polymer ?
#
loop_
_entity_poly.entity_id
_entity_poly.type
_entity_poly.pdbx_seq_one_letter_code
_entity_poly.pdbx_strand_id
1 'polypeptide(L)'
;LSEEQRKGVELVTCDGAKWIRSSIEEFLPNAERCVDSFHVVQWATDALDKVRVEAWREARKERCNPKRGRGRPTKDSVPKDRTAEGIKNSRYALGKAPENLSESQQRKIELIASRYPRLYRAYQLKEELRIILKMDYADARENLDRWLWRASHSRIGPVKDLYAKIKRNYDGILNTIRLGVSNARIEATNNKIKLLIRTAYGFRNMNNMLSLIMLSCSYVDVQIAYEWESESRESSSKAA
;
A
#
# COMPACT_ATOMS: atom_id res chain seq x y z
N LEU A 1 -0.75 10.32 26.16
CA LEU A 1 0.58 10.95 26.23
C LEU A 1 0.47 12.22 27.05
N SER A 2 1.23 12.32 28.14
CA SER A 2 1.43 13.57 28.86
C SER A 2 2.08 14.62 27.95
N GLU A 3 2.04 15.90 28.33
CA GLU A 3 2.64 16.96 27.53
C GLU A 3 4.16 16.77 27.35
N GLU A 4 4.86 16.31 28.39
CA GLU A 4 6.27 15.94 28.34
C GLU A 4 6.54 14.81 27.35
N GLN A 5 5.72 13.75 27.39
CA GLN A 5 5.85 12.63 26.45
C GLN A 5 5.62 13.09 25.00
N ARG A 6 4.69 14.01 24.76
CA ARG A 6 4.45 14.58 23.42
C ARG A 6 5.64 15.39 22.92
N LYS A 7 6.27 16.19 23.79
CA LYS A 7 7.47 16.97 23.45
C LYS A 7 8.68 16.07 23.15
N GLY A 8 8.75 14.89 23.75
CA GLY A 8 9.79 13.90 23.47
C GLY A 8 9.59 13.08 22.19
N VAL A 9 8.47 13.23 21.48
CA VAL A 9 8.28 12.57 20.18
C VAL A 9 8.97 13.38 19.09
N GLU A 10 10.05 12.82 18.54
CA GLU A 10 10.80 13.46 17.45
C GLU A 10 10.26 13.08 16.06
N LEU A 11 9.59 11.94 15.95
CA LEU A 11 9.26 11.32 14.67
C LEU A 11 7.94 10.58 14.75
N VAL A 12 7.10 10.77 13.73
CA VAL A 12 5.85 10.03 13.56
C VAL A 12 5.78 9.46 12.15
N THR A 13 5.65 8.13 12.06
CA THR A 13 5.34 7.47 10.80
C THR A 13 3.83 7.24 10.67
N CYS A 14 3.27 7.51 9.50
CA CYS A 14 1.84 7.33 9.29
C CYS A 14 1.46 7.11 7.82
N ASP A 15 0.20 6.74 7.58
CA ASP A 15 -0.39 6.86 6.25
C ASP A 15 -0.53 8.33 5.84
N GLY A 16 -0.61 8.59 4.53
CA GLY A 16 -0.82 9.92 3.96
C GLY A 16 -2.26 10.43 4.06
N ALA A 17 -3.04 9.97 5.04
CA ALA A 17 -4.40 10.44 5.29
C ALA A 17 -4.39 11.86 5.86
N LYS A 18 -5.30 12.71 5.36
CA LYS A 18 -5.36 14.13 5.75
C LYS A 18 -5.60 14.34 7.24
N TRP A 19 -6.51 13.57 7.82
CA TRP A 19 -6.89 13.70 9.23
C TRP A 19 -5.71 13.36 10.15
N ILE A 20 -4.88 12.37 9.79
CA ILE A 20 -3.67 12.05 10.56
C ILE A 20 -2.70 13.22 10.55
N ARG A 21 -2.50 13.84 9.39
CA ARG A 21 -1.63 15.02 9.26
C ARG A 21 -2.10 16.14 10.18
N SER A 22 -3.38 16.49 10.15
CA SER A 22 -3.94 17.54 11.02
C SER A 22 -3.78 17.21 12.50
N SER A 23 -4.00 15.95 12.90
CA SER A 23 -3.77 15.53 14.28
C SER A 23 -2.31 15.61 14.71
N ILE A 24 -1.36 15.27 13.84
CA ILE A 24 0.08 15.41 14.16
C ILE A 24 0.45 16.88 14.31
N GLU A 25 -0.01 17.74 13.40
CA GLU A 25 0.25 19.18 13.46
C GLU A 25 -0.33 19.83 14.74
N GLU A 26 -1.47 19.34 15.22
CA GLU A 26 -2.11 19.82 16.46
C GLU A 26 -1.45 19.29 17.73
N PHE A 27 -1.18 17.98 17.80
CA PHE A 27 -0.77 17.33 19.05
C PHE A 27 0.73 17.08 19.18
N LEU A 28 1.47 17.05 18.07
CA LEU A 28 2.90 16.72 18.00
C LEU A 28 3.64 17.68 17.03
N PRO A 29 3.58 19.01 17.26
CA PRO A 29 4.12 20.00 16.31
C PRO A 29 5.64 19.92 16.12
N ASN A 30 6.36 19.34 17.08
CA ASN A 30 7.82 19.18 17.02
C ASN A 30 8.25 17.91 16.27
N ALA A 31 7.31 16.99 15.98
CA ALA A 31 7.64 15.71 15.41
C ALA A 31 7.70 15.79 13.88
N GLU A 32 8.74 15.19 13.31
CA GLU A 32 8.83 15.02 11.86
C GLU A 32 7.85 13.95 11.39
N ARG A 33 6.98 14.32 10.45
CA ARG A 33 6.06 13.37 9.82
C ARG A 33 6.76 12.61 8.70
N CYS A 34 6.69 11.29 8.76
CA CYS A 34 7.16 10.36 7.74
C CYS A 34 6.00 9.59 7.13
N VAL A 35 5.91 9.57 5.81
CA VAL A 35 4.87 8.83 5.07
C VAL A 35 5.40 7.46 4.69
N ASP A 36 4.62 6.42 4.95
CA ASP A 36 5.01 5.04 4.59
C ASP A 36 5.23 4.88 3.07
N SER A 37 6.44 4.46 2.70
CA SER A 37 6.82 4.12 1.32
C SER A 37 5.90 3.05 0.71
N PHE A 38 5.39 2.10 1.50
CA PHE A 38 4.43 1.12 1.02
C PHE A 38 3.14 1.78 0.50
N HIS A 39 2.60 2.75 1.24
CA HIS A 39 1.40 3.47 0.82
C HIS A 39 1.66 4.32 -0.44
N VAL A 40 2.86 4.92 -0.58
CA VAL A 40 3.24 5.64 -1.80
C VAL A 40 3.21 4.71 -3.02
N VAL A 41 3.82 3.52 -2.92
CA VAL A 41 3.82 2.52 -4.00
C VAL A 41 2.41 1.99 -4.26
N GLN A 42 1.60 1.81 -3.21
CA GLN A 42 0.21 1.41 -3.34
C GLN A 42 -0.61 2.44 -4.13
N TRP A 43 -0.47 3.73 -3.83
CA TRP A 43 -1.18 4.79 -4.57
C TRP A 43 -0.79 4.81 -6.05
N ALA A 44 0.50 4.61 -6.35
CA ALA A 44 0.99 4.53 -7.73
C ALA A 44 0.43 3.30 -8.46
N THR A 45 0.36 2.15 -7.78
CA THR A 45 -0.22 0.92 -8.30
C THR A 45 -1.72 1.05 -8.57
N ASP A 46 -2.45 1.70 -7.66
CA ASP A 46 -3.89 1.97 -7.82
C ASP A 46 -4.15 2.94 -9.00
N ALA A 47 -3.32 3.98 -9.14
CA ALA A 47 -3.40 4.89 -10.27
C ALA A 47 -3.16 4.16 -11.60
N LEU A 48 -2.15 3.29 -11.67
CA LEU A 48 -1.87 2.45 -12.82
C LEU A 48 -3.04 1.50 -13.14
N ASP A 49 -3.65 0.88 -12.14
CA ASP A 49 -4.80 -0.01 -12.35
C ASP A 49 -6.01 0.75 -12.92
N LYS A 50 -6.26 1.98 -12.46
CA LYS A 50 -7.29 2.86 -13.07
C LYS A 50 -7.02 3.12 -14.54
N VAL A 51 -5.78 3.46 -14.92
CA VAL A 51 -5.40 3.68 -16.33
C VAL A 51 -5.53 2.38 -17.14
N ARG A 52 -5.19 1.23 -16.55
CA ARG A 52 -5.39 -0.09 -17.18
C ARG A 52 -6.87 -0.37 -17.43
N VAL A 53 -7.75 -0.03 -16.48
CA VAL A 53 -9.20 -0.17 -16.63
C VAL A 53 -9.73 0.77 -17.73
N GLU A 54 -9.22 1.99 -17.85
CA GLU A 54 -9.54 2.90 -18.95
C GLU A 54 -9.14 2.30 -20.31
N ALA A 55 -7.89 1.87 -20.47
CA ALA A 55 -7.40 1.22 -21.69
C ALA A 55 -8.20 -0.05 -22.03
N TRP A 56 -8.58 -0.83 -21.01
CA TRP A 56 -9.45 -2.00 -21.20
C TRP A 56 -10.84 -1.62 -21.71
N ARG A 57 -11.44 -0.54 -21.20
CA ARG A 57 -12.74 -0.04 -21.66
C ARG A 57 -12.67 0.47 -23.09
N GLU A 58 -11.60 1.17 -23.46
CA GLU A 58 -11.35 1.64 -24.84
C GLU A 58 -11.23 0.45 -25.80
N ALA A 59 -10.34 -0.50 -25.51
CA ALA A 59 -10.18 -1.71 -26.33
C ALA A 59 -11.46 -2.57 -26.40
N ARG A 60 -12.34 -2.48 -25.38
CA ARG A 60 -13.64 -3.17 -25.41
C ARG A 60 -14.66 -2.45 -26.30
N LYS A 61 -14.61 -1.12 -26.41
CA LYS A 61 -15.50 -0.34 -27.29
C LYS A 61 -15.11 -0.53 -28.76
N GLU A 62 -13.82 -0.56 -29.05
CA GLU A 62 -13.27 -0.83 -30.39
C GLU A 62 -13.51 -2.28 -30.86
N ARG A 63 -13.99 -3.14 -29.96
CA ARG A 63 -14.23 -4.55 -30.24
C ARG A 63 -15.39 -4.74 -31.20
N CYS A 64 -15.10 -4.84 -32.49
CA CYS A 64 -16.04 -5.28 -33.52
C CYS A 64 -16.11 -6.82 -33.59
N ASN A 65 -16.50 -7.48 -32.50
CA ASN A 65 -16.76 -8.92 -32.58
C ASN A 65 -18.14 -9.15 -33.21
N PRO A 66 -18.24 -9.91 -34.32
CA PRO A 66 -19.54 -10.29 -34.87
C PRO A 66 -20.33 -11.09 -33.82
N LYS A 67 -21.65 -10.82 -33.70
CA LYS A 67 -22.55 -11.65 -32.88
C LYS A 67 -22.53 -13.07 -33.46
N ARG A 68 -21.96 -14.02 -32.73
CA ARG A 68 -21.94 -15.44 -33.13
C ARG A 68 -23.19 -16.13 -32.62
N GLY A 69 -23.83 -16.92 -33.47
CA GLY A 69 -24.87 -17.88 -33.07
C GLY A 69 -24.29 -19.03 -32.22
N ARG A 70 -25.16 -19.89 -31.67
CA ARG A 70 -24.74 -21.13 -30.99
C ARG A 70 -24.09 -22.09 -32.00
N GLY A 71 -22.87 -22.56 -31.73
CA GLY A 71 -22.17 -23.56 -32.55
C GLY A 71 -20.63 -23.47 -32.46
N ARG A 72 -19.92 -24.51 -32.93
CA ARG A 72 -18.45 -24.53 -33.00
C ARG A 72 -17.98 -23.64 -34.16
N PRO A 73 -16.95 -22.80 -33.97
CA PRO A 73 -16.44 -21.94 -35.05
C PRO A 73 -15.88 -22.77 -36.21
N THR A 74 -16.23 -22.40 -37.44
CA THR A 74 -15.64 -22.94 -38.67
C THR A 74 -14.23 -22.39 -38.90
N LYS A 75 -13.45 -23.05 -39.75
CA LYS A 75 -12.04 -22.70 -40.05
C LYS A 75 -11.89 -21.27 -40.63
N ASP A 76 -12.90 -20.79 -41.36
CA ASP A 76 -12.92 -19.46 -41.98
C ASP A 76 -13.49 -18.36 -41.08
N SER A 77 -13.83 -18.69 -39.83
CA SER A 77 -14.40 -17.71 -38.91
C SER A 77 -13.33 -16.70 -38.46
N VAL A 78 -13.65 -15.40 -38.57
CA VAL A 78 -12.76 -14.31 -38.11
C VAL A 78 -12.34 -14.56 -36.66
N PRO A 79 -11.03 -14.61 -36.35
CA PRO A 79 -10.54 -14.84 -34.98
C PRO A 79 -11.16 -13.85 -34.00
N LYS A 80 -11.52 -14.34 -32.82
CA LYS A 80 -12.07 -13.49 -31.75
C LYS A 80 -11.01 -12.45 -31.37
N ASP A 81 -11.36 -11.16 -31.39
CA ASP A 81 -10.46 -10.14 -30.87
C ASP A 81 -10.29 -10.34 -29.35
N ARG A 82 -9.06 -10.70 -28.94
CA ARG A 82 -8.64 -10.94 -27.55
C ARG A 82 -7.87 -9.76 -26.96
N THR A 83 -7.78 -8.64 -27.67
CA THR A 83 -7.02 -7.47 -27.24
C THR A 83 -7.45 -6.98 -25.86
N ALA A 84 -8.75 -6.78 -25.64
CA ALA A 84 -9.29 -6.38 -24.34
C ALA A 84 -9.05 -7.45 -23.24
N GLU A 85 -9.08 -8.74 -23.58
CA GLU A 85 -8.76 -9.83 -22.64
C GLU A 85 -7.28 -9.77 -22.24
N GLY A 86 -6.39 -9.40 -23.17
CA GLY A 86 -4.97 -9.17 -22.92
C GLY A 86 -4.69 -8.08 -21.88
N ILE A 87 -5.36 -6.92 -21.99
CA ILE A 87 -5.23 -5.79 -21.04
C ILE A 87 -5.87 -6.13 -19.68
N LYS A 88 -6.99 -6.85 -19.68
CA LYS A 88 -7.60 -7.31 -18.42
C LYS A 88 -6.61 -8.19 -17.63
N ASN A 89 -5.92 -9.08 -18.34
CA ASN A 89 -5.00 -10.05 -17.76
C ASN A 89 -3.55 -9.50 -17.63
N SER A 90 -3.31 -8.20 -17.81
CA SER A 90 -1.98 -7.59 -17.64
C SER A 90 -1.72 -7.03 -16.24
N ARG A 91 -2.73 -7.01 -15.36
CA ARG A 91 -2.64 -6.43 -14.00
C ARG A 91 -1.39 -6.91 -13.23
N TYR A 92 -1.15 -8.21 -13.19
CA TYR A 92 0.00 -8.78 -12.47
C TYR A 92 1.34 -8.44 -13.11
N ALA A 93 1.42 -8.40 -14.45
CA ALA A 93 2.65 -8.01 -15.14
C ALA A 93 2.99 -6.54 -14.86
N LEU A 94 1.98 -5.66 -14.87
CA LEU A 94 2.14 -4.23 -14.59
C LEU A 94 2.40 -3.92 -13.11
N GLY A 95 1.92 -4.76 -12.19
CA GLY A 95 2.09 -4.56 -10.76
C GLY A 95 3.46 -4.98 -10.23
N LYS A 96 4.05 -6.03 -10.81
CA LYS A 96 5.35 -6.55 -10.41
C LYS A 96 6.50 -5.59 -10.74
N ALA A 97 7.55 -5.64 -9.93
CA ALA A 97 8.79 -4.96 -10.22
C ALA A 97 9.46 -5.60 -11.47
N PRO A 98 10.06 -4.81 -12.37
CA PRO A 98 10.72 -5.28 -13.59
C PRO A 98 11.68 -6.45 -13.37
N GLU A 99 12.45 -6.39 -12.28
CA GLU A 99 13.42 -7.43 -11.90
C GLU A 99 12.80 -8.80 -11.59
N ASN A 100 11.48 -8.88 -11.34
CA ASN A 100 10.76 -10.08 -10.93
C ASN A 100 9.78 -10.59 -12.00
N LEU A 101 9.90 -10.09 -13.23
CA LEU A 101 9.04 -10.48 -14.35
C LEU A 101 9.55 -11.76 -15.01
N SER A 102 8.63 -12.66 -15.35
CA SER A 102 8.96 -13.76 -16.27
C SER A 102 9.09 -13.23 -17.70
N GLU A 103 9.78 -13.96 -18.58
CA GLU A 103 9.89 -13.59 -20.01
C GLU A 103 8.52 -13.40 -20.70
N SER A 104 7.52 -14.18 -20.29
CA SER A 104 6.15 -14.04 -20.80
C SER A 104 5.47 -12.75 -20.31
N GLN A 105 5.78 -12.30 -19.10
CA GLN A 105 5.30 -11.02 -18.55
C GLN A 105 6.02 -9.85 -19.19
N GLN A 106 7.33 -9.96 -19.42
CA GLN A 106 8.15 -8.94 -20.08
C GLN A 106 7.64 -8.66 -21.50
N ARG A 107 7.46 -9.71 -22.33
CA ARG A 107 6.86 -9.61 -23.67
C ARG A 107 5.49 -8.93 -23.66
N LYS A 108 4.71 -9.14 -22.59
CA LYS A 108 3.40 -8.50 -22.42
C LYS A 108 3.51 -7.01 -22.17
N ILE A 109 4.52 -6.58 -21.41
CA ILE A 109 4.79 -5.15 -21.17
C ILE A 109 5.29 -4.49 -22.45
N GLU A 110 6.16 -5.15 -23.23
CA GLU A 110 6.61 -4.66 -24.53
C GLU A 110 5.45 -4.48 -25.53
N LEU A 111 4.51 -5.43 -25.54
CA LEU A 111 3.28 -5.29 -26.32
C LEU A 111 2.41 -4.11 -25.83
N ILE A 112 2.36 -3.87 -24.52
CA ILE A 112 1.65 -2.71 -23.95
C ILE A 112 2.37 -1.41 -24.32
N ALA A 113 3.70 -1.40 -24.36
CA ALA A 113 4.50 -0.24 -24.75
C ALA A 113 4.21 0.18 -26.19
N SER A 114 4.13 -0.78 -27.11
CA SER A 114 3.85 -0.49 -28.52
C SER A 114 2.39 -0.11 -28.79
N ARG A 115 1.44 -0.76 -28.12
CA ARG A 115 0.00 -0.61 -28.44
C ARG A 115 -0.75 0.37 -27.55
N TYR A 116 -0.30 0.58 -26.31
CA TYR A 116 -0.96 1.43 -25.31
C TYR A 116 0.03 2.40 -24.67
N PRO A 117 0.55 3.40 -25.42
CA PRO A 117 1.57 4.31 -24.93
C PRO A 117 1.14 5.10 -23.69
N ARG A 118 -0.17 5.39 -23.55
CA ARG A 118 -0.75 6.03 -22.36
C ARG A 118 -0.63 5.14 -21.11
N LEU A 119 -0.93 3.85 -21.24
CA LEU A 119 -0.82 2.89 -20.13
C LEU A 119 0.65 2.65 -19.78
N TYR A 120 1.52 2.53 -20.79
CA TYR A 120 2.95 2.36 -20.57
C TYR A 120 3.60 3.57 -19.89
N ARG A 121 3.21 4.79 -20.26
CA ARG A 121 3.67 6.01 -19.55
C ARG A 121 3.29 6.00 -18.07
N ALA A 122 2.07 5.57 -17.75
CA ALA A 122 1.64 5.44 -16.35
C ALA A 122 2.46 4.36 -15.61
N TYR A 123 2.81 3.26 -16.28
CA TYR A 123 3.69 2.22 -15.73
C TYR A 123 5.09 2.77 -15.44
N GLN A 124 5.69 3.52 -16.38
CA GLN A 124 6.99 4.16 -16.17
C GLN A 124 6.98 5.09 -14.95
N LEU A 125 5.96 5.94 -14.81
CA LEU A 125 5.83 6.83 -13.66
C LEU A 125 5.69 6.07 -12.33
N LYS A 126 5.02 4.91 -12.33
CA LYS A 126 4.93 4.05 -11.14
C LYS A 126 6.29 3.45 -10.78
N GLU A 127 7.05 2.96 -11.77
CA GLU A 127 8.38 2.39 -11.52
C GLU A 127 9.38 3.44 -11.07
N GLU A 128 9.33 4.65 -11.65
CA GLU A 128 10.18 5.76 -11.22
C GLU A 128 9.97 6.10 -9.75
N LEU A 129 8.72 6.18 -9.27
CA LEU A 129 8.46 6.37 -7.83
C LEU A 129 9.07 5.26 -6.97
N ARG A 130 8.99 4.00 -7.41
CA ARG A 130 9.58 2.88 -6.67
C ARG A 130 11.10 3.02 -6.55
N ILE A 131 11.76 3.51 -7.59
CA ILE A 131 13.21 3.71 -7.60
C ILE A 131 13.57 4.91 -6.72
N ILE A 132 12.84 6.03 -6.81
CA ILE A 132 13.05 7.24 -6.00
C ILE A 132 13.06 6.92 -4.50
N LEU A 133 12.15 6.06 -4.04
CA LEU A 133 12.06 5.67 -2.63
C LEU A 133 13.27 4.85 -2.12
N LYS A 134 14.16 4.41 -3.00
CA LYS A 134 15.39 3.67 -2.68
C LYS A 134 16.66 4.48 -2.90
N MET A 135 16.55 5.71 -3.40
CA MET A 135 17.69 6.60 -3.63
C MET A 135 18.15 7.24 -2.31
N ASP A 136 19.31 7.87 -2.34
CA ASP A 136 19.72 8.77 -1.26
C ASP A 136 18.85 10.04 -1.23
N TYR A 137 18.98 10.83 -0.16
CA TYR A 137 18.13 12.01 0.03
C TYR A 137 18.30 13.06 -1.08
N ALA A 138 19.54 13.29 -1.54
CA ALA A 138 19.85 14.33 -2.51
C ALA A 138 19.25 13.97 -3.88
N ASP A 139 19.52 12.74 -4.33
CA ASP A 139 19.01 12.21 -5.60
C ASP A 139 17.49 12.05 -5.54
N ALA A 140 16.93 11.57 -4.43
CA ALA A 140 15.50 11.39 -4.28
C ALA A 140 14.75 12.72 -4.42
N ARG A 141 15.28 13.81 -3.84
CA ARG A 141 14.67 15.14 -3.93
C ARG A 141 14.61 15.61 -5.38
N GLU A 142 15.74 15.59 -6.08
CA GLU A 142 15.79 16.04 -7.48
C GLU A 142 14.90 15.18 -8.38
N ASN A 143 14.96 13.86 -8.23
CA ASN A 143 14.15 12.95 -9.04
C ASN A 143 12.66 13.05 -8.71
N LEU A 144 12.27 13.33 -7.46
CA LEU A 144 10.88 13.55 -7.09
C LEU A 144 10.33 14.84 -7.69
N ASP A 145 11.11 15.92 -7.74
CA ASP A 145 10.73 17.17 -8.41
C ASP A 145 10.53 16.96 -9.91
N ARG A 146 11.47 16.26 -10.55
CA ARG A 146 11.37 15.86 -11.97
C ARG A 146 10.14 14.98 -12.22
N TRP A 147 9.87 14.05 -11.30
CA TRP A 147 8.70 13.18 -11.37
C TRP A 147 7.39 13.97 -11.27
N LEU A 148 7.30 14.93 -10.34
CA LEU A 148 6.12 15.81 -10.19
C LEU A 148 5.86 16.61 -11.48
N TRP A 149 6.92 17.13 -12.11
CA TRP A 149 6.80 17.82 -13.39
C TRP A 149 6.26 16.88 -14.48
N ARG A 150 6.81 15.67 -14.62
CA ARG A 150 6.34 14.69 -15.63
C ARG A 150 4.91 14.22 -15.36
N ALA A 151 4.56 13.98 -14.10
CA ALA A 151 3.24 13.52 -13.70
C ALA A 151 2.15 14.56 -13.99
N SER A 152 2.42 15.84 -13.69
CA SER A 152 1.49 16.95 -13.99
C SER A 152 1.25 17.16 -15.49
N HIS A 153 2.28 16.93 -16.33
CA HIS A 153 2.21 17.04 -17.80
C HIS A 153 1.82 15.73 -18.50
N SER A 154 1.53 14.66 -17.77
CA SER A 154 1.23 13.33 -18.34
C SER A 154 -0.02 13.29 -19.22
N ARG A 155 -0.96 14.23 -19.00
CA ARG A 155 -2.33 14.24 -19.56
C ARG A 155 -3.16 13.00 -19.22
N ILE A 156 -2.85 12.33 -18.12
CA ILE A 156 -3.55 11.12 -17.64
C ILE A 156 -4.26 11.44 -16.33
N GLY A 157 -5.60 11.35 -16.32
CA GLY A 157 -6.43 11.71 -15.15
C GLY A 157 -5.99 11.04 -13.84
N PRO A 158 -5.93 9.69 -13.79
CA PRO A 158 -5.48 8.99 -12.57
C PRO A 158 -4.06 9.35 -12.11
N VAL A 159 -3.16 9.73 -13.02
CA VAL A 159 -1.80 10.16 -12.69
C VAL A 159 -1.80 11.58 -12.13
N LYS A 160 -2.70 12.47 -12.59
CA LYS A 160 -2.87 13.80 -11.99
C LYS A 160 -3.36 13.72 -10.54
N ASP A 161 -4.26 12.78 -10.26
CA ASP A 161 -4.72 12.52 -8.88
C ASP A 161 -3.55 12.02 -8.00
N LEU A 162 -2.73 11.12 -8.55
CA LEU A 162 -1.52 10.64 -7.89
C LEU A 162 -0.55 11.81 -7.64
N TYR A 163 -0.28 12.65 -8.64
CA TYR A 163 0.54 13.86 -8.51
C TYR A 163 0.06 14.74 -7.35
N ALA A 164 -1.24 15.04 -7.28
CA ALA A 164 -1.79 15.86 -6.21
C ALA A 164 -1.60 15.21 -4.83
N LYS A 165 -1.68 13.87 -4.75
CA LYS A 165 -1.49 13.12 -3.51
C LYS A 165 -0.03 13.08 -3.07
N ILE A 166 0.90 12.88 -4.01
CA ILE A 166 2.35 12.92 -3.76
C ILE A 166 2.78 14.33 -3.36
N LYS A 167 2.37 15.36 -4.11
CA LYS A 167 2.69 16.76 -3.80
C LYS A 167 2.24 17.16 -2.40
N ARG A 168 1.06 16.72 -1.96
CA ARG A 168 0.55 17.00 -0.61
C ARG A 168 1.35 16.30 0.50
N ASN A 169 2.05 15.24 0.16
CA ASN A 169 2.85 14.42 1.08
C ASN A 169 4.36 14.56 0.84
N TYR A 170 4.79 15.53 0.04
CA TYR A 170 6.16 15.66 -0.47
C TYR A 170 7.21 15.59 0.65
N ASP A 171 7.11 16.48 1.64
CA ASP A 171 8.08 16.54 2.75
C ASP A 171 8.09 15.23 3.55
N GLY A 172 6.92 14.64 3.77
CA GLY A 172 6.82 13.38 4.51
C GLY A 172 7.41 12.18 3.78
N ILE A 173 7.42 12.20 2.44
CA ILE A 173 8.08 11.17 1.63
C ILE A 173 9.60 11.33 1.72
N LEU A 174 10.10 12.57 1.60
CA LEU A 174 11.53 12.85 1.72
C LEU A 174 12.07 12.55 3.13
N ASN A 175 11.30 12.84 4.17
CA ASN A 175 11.66 12.50 5.55
C ASN A 175 11.80 10.99 5.75
N THR A 176 10.91 10.19 5.16
CA THR A 176 11.01 8.72 5.20
C THR A 176 12.30 8.23 4.56
N ILE A 177 12.69 8.81 3.42
CA ILE A 177 13.96 8.45 2.73
C ILE A 177 15.16 8.86 3.59
N ARG A 178 15.13 10.07 4.15
CA ARG A 178 16.22 10.62 4.99
C ARG A 178 16.44 9.81 6.26
N LEU A 179 15.36 9.44 6.94
CA LEU A 179 15.39 8.83 8.26
C LEU A 179 15.34 7.30 8.21
N GLY A 180 15.02 6.69 7.06
CA GLY A 180 15.04 5.24 6.86
C GLY A 180 14.05 4.47 7.74
N VAL A 181 12.94 5.10 8.12
CA VAL A 181 12.05 4.55 9.15
C VAL A 181 11.19 3.42 8.60
N SER A 182 11.15 2.30 9.34
CA SER A 182 10.37 1.13 8.96
C SER A 182 9.07 1.02 9.77
N ASN A 183 7.96 0.88 9.06
CA ASN A 183 6.65 0.57 9.65
C ASN A 183 6.43 -0.92 9.93
N ALA A 184 7.45 -1.77 9.72
CA ALA A 184 7.33 -3.22 9.85
C ALA A 184 6.82 -3.68 11.23
N ARG A 185 7.21 -3.02 12.32
CA ARG A 185 6.75 -3.34 13.68
C ARG A 185 5.25 -3.07 13.85
N ILE A 186 4.77 -1.92 13.39
CA ILE A 186 3.35 -1.57 13.42
C ILE A 186 2.54 -2.52 12.55
N GLU A 187 3.04 -2.86 11.36
CA GLU A 187 2.39 -3.82 10.47
C GLU A 187 2.32 -5.24 11.06
N ALA A 188 3.37 -5.68 11.76
CA ALA A 188 3.34 -6.95 12.48
C ALA A 188 2.25 -6.98 13.55
N THR A 189 2.12 -5.90 14.33
CA THR A 189 1.03 -5.74 15.31
C THR A 189 -0.34 -5.71 14.63
N ASN A 190 -0.50 -4.95 13.55
CA ASN A 190 -1.75 -4.88 12.77
C ASN A 190 -2.16 -6.27 12.24
N ASN A 191 -1.19 -7.04 11.74
CA ASN A 191 -1.43 -8.39 11.25
C ASN A 191 -1.81 -9.35 12.37
N LYS A 192 -1.17 -9.23 13.55
CA LYS A 192 -1.56 -9.99 14.76
C LYS A 192 -2.99 -9.68 15.17
N ILE A 193 -3.39 -8.40 15.21
CA ILE A 193 -4.77 -7.99 15.52
C ILE A 193 -5.77 -8.58 14.51
N LYS A 194 -5.48 -8.46 13.20
CA LYS A 194 -6.33 -9.04 12.14
C LYS A 194 -6.47 -10.56 12.30
N LEU A 195 -5.39 -11.25 12.69
CA LEU A 195 -5.43 -12.68 12.96
C LEU A 195 -6.33 -13.00 14.15
N LEU A 196 -6.18 -12.30 15.28
CA LEU A 196 -7.04 -12.48 16.47
C LEU A 196 -8.52 -12.32 16.14
N ILE A 197 -8.87 -11.27 15.38
CA ILE A 197 -10.26 -11.03 14.96
C ILE A 197 -10.79 -12.17 14.09
N ARG A 198 -9.95 -12.69 13.17
CA ARG A 198 -10.32 -13.80 12.30
C ARG A 198 -10.52 -15.09 13.08
N THR A 199 -9.62 -15.42 14.01
CA THR A 199 -9.72 -16.63 14.84
C THR A 199 -10.89 -16.58 15.82
N ALA A 200 -11.29 -15.38 16.25
CA ALA A 200 -12.47 -15.18 17.10
C ALA A 200 -13.81 -15.24 16.33
N TYR A 201 -13.80 -15.35 15.00
CA TYR A 201 -14.99 -15.28 14.14
C TYR A 201 -15.82 -13.99 14.32
N GLY A 202 -15.14 -12.90 14.70
CA GLY A 202 -15.75 -11.61 14.99
C GLY A 202 -16.21 -11.46 16.44
N PHE A 203 -16.27 -10.21 16.91
CA PHE A 203 -16.68 -9.88 18.27
C PHE A 203 -18.05 -9.22 18.27
N ARG A 204 -18.92 -9.66 19.19
CA ARG A 204 -20.19 -8.95 19.47
C ARG A 204 -19.98 -7.70 20.34
N ASN A 205 -18.98 -7.73 21.21
CA ASN A 205 -18.65 -6.64 22.14
C ASN A 205 -17.24 -6.10 21.84
N MET A 206 -17.15 -4.80 21.62
CA MET A 206 -15.90 -4.09 21.34
C MET A 206 -14.92 -4.16 22.51
N ASN A 207 -15.40 -4.15 23.75
CA ASN A 207 -14.54 -4.26 24.93
C ASN A 207 -13.82 -5.60 24.98
N ASN A 208 -14.50 -6.70 24.63
CA ASN A 208 -13.87 -8.03 24.58
C ASN A 208 -12.77 -8.09 23.50
N MET A 209 -13.01 -7.44 22.36
CA MET A 209 -12.00 -7.30 21.31
C MET A 209 -10.78 -6.53 21.83
N LEU A 210 -11.00 -5.37 22.46
CA LEU A 210 -9.94 -4.54 23.02
C LEU A 210 -9.16 -5.29 24.10
N SER A 211 -9.83 -5.96 25.03
CA SER A 211 -9.17 -6.75 26.08
C SER A 211 -8.30 -7.85 25.49
N LEU A 212 -8.77 -8.58 24.47
CA LEU A 212 -7.95 -9.60 23.82
C LEU A 212 -6.76 -9.00 23.07
N ILE A 213 -6.94 -7.85 22.40
CA ILE A 213 -5.84 -7.14 21.75
C ILE A 213 -4.81 -6.70 22.78
N MET A 214 -5.22 -6.10 23.90
CA MET A 214 -4.32 -5.68 24.97
C MET A 214 -3.59 -6.89 25.54
N LEU A 215 -4.30 -7.97 25.89
CA LEU A 215 -3.70 -9.22 26.37
C LEU A 215 -2.66 -9.78 25.41
N SER A 216 -2.93 -9.74 24.10
CA SER A 216 -2.08 -10.39 23.10
C SER A 216 -0.97 -9.50 22.56
N CYS A 217 -1.15 -8.18 22.53
CA CYS A 217 -0.27 -7.25 21.80
C CYS A 217 0.43 -6.23 22.71
N SER A 218 0.13 -6.21 24.01
CA SER A 218 0.80 -5.33 24.97
C SER A 218 1.62 -6.14 25.98
N TYR A 219 2.50 -5.45 26.69
CA TYR A 219 3.27 -6.00 27.82
C TYR A 219 2.42 -6.01 29.11
N VAL A 220 1.14 -6.39 29.02
CA VAL A 220 0.32 -6.58 30.22
C VAL A 220 0.72 -7.90 30.82
N ASP A 221 1.41 -7.81 31.96
CA ASP A 221 1.68 -8.96 32.81
C ASP A 221 0.36 -9.37 33.48
N VAL A 222 -0.18 -10.51 33.08
CA VAL A 222 -1.38 -11.06 33.67
C VAL A 222 -0.96 -12.09 34.70
N GLN A 223 -0.94 -11.68 35.96
CA GLN A 223 -0.79 -12.62 37.06
C GLN A 223 -2.02 -13.52 37.10
N ILE A 224 -1.81 -14.80 36.82
CA ILE A 224 -2.86 -15.81 36.82
C ILE A 224 -3.10 -16.20 38.28
N ALA A 225 -4.37 -16.21 38.71
CA ALA A 225 -4.77 -16.42 40.10
C ALA A 225 -4.24 -17.72 40.75
N TYR A 226 -3.75 -18.68 39.96
CA TYR A 226 -3.18 -19.92 40.48
C TYR A 226 -1.84 -19.73 41.20
N GLU A 227 -1.07 -18.68 40.87
CA GLU A 227 0.22 -18.40 41.54
C GLU A 227 0.03 -17.85 42.97
N TRP A 228 -1.15 -17.27 43.27
CA TRP A 228 -1.48 -16.76 44.60
C TRP A 228 -1.66 -17.88 45.64
N GLU A 229 -2.20 -19.04 45.24
CA GLU A 229 -2.38 -20.17 46.15
C GLU A 229 -1.06 -20.89 46.48
N SER A 230 -0.07 -20.88 45.59
CA SER A 230 1.25 -21.47 45.87
C SER A 230 2.08 -20.61 46.83
N GLU A 231 2.10 -19.29 46.64
CA GLU A 231 2.87 -18.38 47.49
C GLU A 231 2.23 -18.18 48.89
N SER A 232 0.89 -18.19 48.97
CA SER A 232 0.17 -18.14 50.26
C SER A 232 0.29 -19.44 51.07
N ARG A 233 0.45 -20.60 50.41
CA ARG A 233 0.69 -21.88 51.08
C ARG A 233 2.13 -22.04 51.58
N GLU A 234 3.13 -21.57 50.83
CA GLU A 234 4.53 -21.62 51.29
C GLU A 234 4.82 -20.62 52.43
N SER A 235 4.20 -19.45 52.43
CA SER A 235 4.31 -18.47 53.52
C SER A 235 3.60 -18.93 54.80
N SER A 236 2.47 -19.64 54.68
CA SER A 236 1.78 -20.25 55.83
C SER A 236 2.50 -21.49 56.38
N SER A 237 3.27 -22.21 55.56
CA SER A 237 4.08 -23.37 55.97
C SER A 237 5.37 -23.00 56.71
N LYS A 238 5.89 -21.78 56.55
CA LYS A 238 7.10 -21.29 57.24
C LYS A 238 6.79 -20.56 58.56
N ALA A 239 5.51 -20.35 58.86
CA ALA A 239 5.02 -19.68 60.06
C ALA A 239 4.40 -20.65 61.09
N ALA A 240 4.46 -21.96 60.85
CA ALA A 240 4.08 -23.04 61.77
C ALA A 240 5.33 -23.84 62.16
#